data_AF-A0A0V0IRJ0-F1
#
_entry.id   AF-A0A0V0IRJ0-F1
#
_cell.length_a   1.000
_cell.length_b   1.000
_cell.length_c   1.000
_cell.angle_alpha   90.00
_cell.angle_beta   90.00
_cell.angle_gamma   90.00
#
_symmetry.space_group_name_H-M   'P 1'
#
loop_
_entity.id
_entity.type
_entity.pdbx_description
1 polymer ?
#
loop_
_entity_poly.entity_id
_entity_poly.type
_entity_poly.pdbx_seq_one_letter_code
_entity_poly.pdbx_strand_id
1 'polypeptide(L)'
;MQIRLQEEQNLSSTFQQELNSLKADKDKMAAEMTKIRTELSHKVSELKQLQMELHERDNKESNEARDGLRRVIETLQKENSNLKNEKDKLEASLKANGVSSADRSNINSINEKVHPMEVFPEKEEMKRSLQNLENELKEARRGRDKAQQELKRLKQHLLEKEMEESEKMDEDSKIIEELRQNNEYQRAQILQLEKALKQAIASQEDVKTLNYNELKKSKDTIDELNKRLANCLNTMEAQNIEVLNLQTALGQYYAEIEAKERLGEELVMAKEELHKLSGLLKDAYNESETLKKEKEEVLVKLSDMERRLSEGKGRISKLEQDNEKLRRAVEQSMTRLNRMSLDSDNYVDRRIVIKLLVTYFQRNHSKEVLDLMVRMLGFSDEDKQRIGMAQQGSGKGVVRGVFGLPGRLVGGILGGSSVPSTTASDQSFADLWVDFLLKENEREKSEAAEVGNGNTGDQIKGADATPAEHRSNNAGGSFVSPRPQYSPKHNLPPLAPNSRQVVLPPEQSDTEFSTVPLTPLETNYDISRLPRY
;
A
#
# COMPACT_ATOMS: atom_id res chain seq x y z
N MET A 1 20.19 0.29 41.62
CA MET A 1 20.45 0.77 40.23
C MET A 1 21.61 0.00 39.59
N GLN A 2 22.75 -0.15 40.25
CA GLN A 2 23.94 -0.82 39.68
C GLN A 2 23.74 -2.32 39.37
N ILE A 3 23.01 -3.06 40.21
CA ILE A 3 22.71 -4.50 39.97
C ILE A 3 21.86 -4.69 38.70
N ARG A 4 20.81 -3.87 38.51
CA ARG A 4 19.97 -3.92 37.29
C ARG A 4 20.76 -3.62 36.02
N LEU A 5 21.67 -2.65 36.07
CA LEU A 5 22.52 -2.33 34.91
C LEU A 5 23.45 -3.50 34.55
N GLN A 6 23.97 -4.21 35.56
CA GLN A 6 24.81 -5.38 35.35
C GLN A 6 24.01 -6.58 34.81
N GLU A 7 22.77 -6.77 35.26
CA GLU A 7 21.85 -7.78 34.72
C GLU A 7 21.50 -7.48 33.26
N GLU A 8 21.19 -6.23 32.91
CA GLU A 8 20.93 -5.83 31.51
C GLU A 8 22.16 -6.00 30.61
N GLN A 9 23.36 -5.71 31.10
CA GLN A 9 24.61 -5.95 30.37
C GLN A 9 24.84 -7.45 30.12
N ASN A 10 24.56 -8.30 31.11
CA ASN A 10 24.66 -9.75 30.96
C ASN A 10 23.62 -10.27 29.94
N LEU A 11 22.37 -9.80 30.02
CA LEU A 11 21.32 -10.15 29.06
C LEU A 11 21.65 -9.68 27.64
N SER A 12 22.17 -8.46 27.49
CA SER A 12 22.62 -7.96 26.19
C SER A 12 23.76 -8.81 25.62
N SER A 13 24.68 -9.28 26.47
CA SER A 13 25.77 -10.18 26.07
C SER A 13 25.24 -11.54 25.62
N THR A 14 24.28 -12.12 26.36
CA THR A 14 23.66 -13.40 25.99
C THR A 14 22.87 -13.28 24.69
N PHE A 15 22.09 -12.20 24.51
CA PHE A 15 21.39 -11.96 23.25
C PHE A 15 22.36 -11.78 22.09
N GLN A 16 23.47 -11.06 22.28
CA GLN A 16 24.50 -10.92 21.25
C GLN A 16 25.13 -12.28 20.88
N GLN A 17 25.35 -13.15 21.87
CA GLN A 17 25.87 -14.49 21.66
C GLN A 17 24.87 -15.38 20.91
N GLU A 18 23.59 -15.34 21.28
CA GLU A 18 22.51 -16.06 20.57
C GLU A 18 22.37 -15.57 19.12
N LEU A 19 22.44 -14.25 18.89
CA LEU A 19 22.38 -13.66 17.55
C LEU A 19 23.56 -14.13 16.69
N ASN A 20 24.76 -14.20 17.27
CA ASN A 20 25.95 -14.72 16.59
C ASN A 20 25.83 -16.22 16.30
N SER A 21 25.29 -17.03 17.23
CA SER A 21 25.04 -18.45 17.01
C SER A 21 24.02 -18.67 15.88
N LEU A 22 22.91 -17.95 15.92
CA LEU A 22 21.87 -18.06 14.90
C LEU A 22 22.38 -17.61 13.51
N LYS A 23 23.25 -16.61 13.48
CA LYS A 23 23.93 -16.19 12.24
C LYS A 23 24.84 -17.29 11.70
N ALA A 24 25.63 -17.94 12.56
CA ALA A 24 26.49 -19.06 12.16
C ALA A 24 25.67 -20.26 11.64
N ASP A 25 24.55 -20.58 12.29
CA ASP A 25 23.64 -21.65 11.84
C ASP A 25 22.99 -21.32 10.50
N LYS A 26 22.58 -20.05 10.29
CA LYS A 26 22.08 -19.57 9.00
C LYS A 26 23.13 -19.70 7.90
N ASP A 27 24.37 -19.30 8.16
CA ASP A 27 25.46 -19.38 7.19
C ASP A 27 25.80 -20.83 6.87
N LYS A 28 25.79 -21.73 7.87
CA LYS A 28 25.94 -23.18 7.68
C LYS A 28 24.82 -23.77 6.82
N MET A 29 23.57 -23.43 7.12
CA MET A 29 22.41 -23.89 6.34
C MET A 29 22.47 -23.36 4.90
N ALA A 30 22.92 -22.12 4.70
CA ALA A 30 23.13 -21.56 3.36
C ALA A 30 24.19 -22.36 2.59
N ALA A 31 25.30 -22.72 3.23
CA ALA A 31 26.34 -23.56 2.62
C ALA A 31 25.79 -24.95 2.24
N GLU A 32 25.05 -25.61 3.14
CA GLU A 32 24.41 -26.91 2.84
C GLU A 32 23.40 -26.81 1.69
N MET A 33 22.59 -25.74 1.65
CA MET A 33 21.66 -25.48 0.54
C MET A 33 22.38 -25.28 -0.79
N THR A 34 23.50 -24.56 -0.81
CA THR A 34 24.30 -24.40 -2.03
C THR A 34 24.89 -25.74 -2.49
N LYS A 35 25.37 -26.56 -1.55
CA LYS A 35 25.89 -27.91 -1.85
C LYS A 35 24.81 -28.79 -2.47
N ILE A 36 23.62 -28.84 -1.87
CA ILE A 36 22.48 -29.61 -2.41
C ILE A 36 22.09 -29.12 -3.81
N ARG A 37 22.07 -27.81 -4.05
CA ARG A 37 21.82 -27.26 -5.40
C ARG A 37 22.87 -27.70 -6.41
N THR A 38 24.15 -27.73 -6.04
CA THR A 38 25.21 -28.20 -6.94
C THR A 38 25.12 -29.69 -7.23
N GLU A 39 24.83 -30.52 -6.22
CA GLU A 39 24.61 -31.96 -6.37
C GLU A 39 23.39 -32.24 -7.26
N LEU A 40 22.29 -31.51 -7.06
CA LEU A 40 21.10 -31.60 -7.90
C LEU A 40 21.42 -31.24 -9.36
N SER A 41 22.12 -30.13 -9.60
CA SER A 41 22.55 -29.73 -10.95
C SER A 41 23.44 -30.78 -11.61
N HIS A 42 24.33 -31.41 -10.84
CA HIS A 42 25.16 -32.51 -11.32
C HIS A 42 24.32 -33.74 -11.69
N LYS A 43 23.39 -34.17 -10.82
CA LYS A 43 22.49 -35.31 -11.09
C LYS A 43 21.55 -35.07 -12.27
N VAL A 44 21.08 -33.85 -12.47
CA VAL A 44 20.30 -33.47 -13.67
C VAL A 44 21.16 -33.61 -14.94
N SER A 45 22.45 -33.28 -14.86
CA SER A 45 23.37 -33.39 -16.00
C SER A 45 23.70 -34.84 -16.32
N GLU A 46 23.92 -35.66 -15.28
CA GLU A 46 24.12 -37.12 -15.38
C GLU A 46 22.88 -37.81 -15.97
N LEU A 47 21.67 -37.46 -15.53
CA LEU A 47 20.43 -37.99 -16.09
C LEU A 47 20.28 -37.64 -17.58
N LYS A 48 20.59 -36.40 -17.97
CA LYS A 48 20.59 -36.01 -19.40
C LYS A 48 21.58 -36.83 -20.21
N GLN A 49 22.78 -37.05 -19.69
CA GLN A 49 23.80 -37.88 -20.34
C GLN A 49 23.34 -39.33 -20.50
N LEU A 50 22.83 -39.94 -19.43
CA LEU A 50 22.30 -41.31 -19.46
C LEU A 50 21.12 -41.44 -20.42
N GLN A 51 20.26 -40.43 -20.50
CA GLN A 51 19.15 -40.42 -21.46
C GLN A 51 19.64 -40.36 -22.91
N MET A 52 20.68 -39.58 -23.22
CA MET A 52 21.31 -39.57 -24.55
C MET A 52 21.95 -40.93 -24.86
N GLU A 53 22.66 -41.53 -23.91
CA GLU A 53 23.33 -42.83 -24.10
C GLU A 53 22.31 -43.97 -24.29
N LEU A 54 21.17 -43.92 -23.60
CA LEU A 54 20.08 -44.87 -23.78
C LEU A 54 19.44 -44.72 -25.18
N HIS A 55 19.17 -43.50 -25.61
CA HIS A 55 18.67 -43.23 -26.96
C HIS A 55 19.66 -43.66 -28.05
N GLU A 56 20.97 -43.49 -27.82
CA GLU A 56 22.01 -43.95 -28.74
C GLU A 56 22.07 -45.49 -28.81
N ARG A 57 21.97 -46.18 -27.66
CA ARG A 57 21.89 -47.65 -27.61
C ARG A 57 20.65 -48.19 -28.32
N ASP A 58 19.47 -47.62 -28.04
CA ASP A 58 18.21 -48.06 -28.67
C ASP A 58 18.26 -47.90 -30.20
N ASN A 59 18.83 -46.79 -30.68
CA ASN A 59 19.01 -46.59 -32.12
C ASN A 59 20.00 -47.58 -32.73
N LYS A 60 21.10 -47.89 -32.02
CA LYS A 60 22.07 -48.86 -32.48
C LYS A 60 21.48 -50.27 -32.53
N GLU A 61 20.76 -50.70 -31.50
CA GLU A 61 20.09 -52.00 -31.45
C GLU A 61 19.00 -52.12 -32.53
N SER A 62 18.20 -51.07 -32.72
CA SER A 62 17.20 -51.00 -33.80
C SER A 62 17.84 -51.09 -35.19
N ASN A 63 18.97 -50.40 -35.41
CA ASN A 63 19.72 -50.50 -36.65
C ASN A 63 20.32 -51.88 -36.87
N GLU A 64 20.91 -52.50 -35.83
CA GLU A 64 21.45 -53.86 -35.90
C GLU A 64 20.36 -54.89 -36.20
N ALA A 65 19.18 -54.77 -35.59
CA ALA A 65 18.01 -55.60 -35.88
C ALA A 65 17.52 -55.40 -37.32
N ARG A 66 17.45 -54.14 -37.78
CA ARG A 66 17.08 -53.79 -39.16
C ARG A 66 18.05 -54.36 -40.19
N ASP A 67 19.34 -54.31 -39.92
CA ASP A 67 20.37 -54.88 -40.80
C ASP A 67 20.41 -56.41 -40.74
N GLY A 68 20.11 -57.00 -39.58
CA GLY A 68 19.83 -58.43 -39.43
C GLY A 68 18.68 -58.89 -40.33
N LEU A 69 17.54 -58.20 -40.26
CA LEU A 69 16.38 -58.46 -41.13
C LEU A 69 16.71 -58.27 -42.61
N ARG A 70 17.46 -57.22 -42.96
CA ARG A 70 17.89 -56.98 -44.34
C ARG A 70 18.72 -58.15 -44.89
N ARG A 71 19.70 -58.63 -44.11
CA ARG A 71 20.51 -59.82 -44.49
C ARG A 71 19.64 -61.06 -44.68
N VAL A 72 18.69 -61.31 -43.78
CA VAL A 72 17.75 -62.43 -43.92
C VAL A 72 16.93 -62.30 -45.20
N ILE A 73 16.41 -61.11 -45.51
CA ILE A 73 15.66 -60.85 -46.75
C ILE A 73 16.55 -61.12 -47.99
N GLU A 74 17.79 -60.63 -47.99
CA GLU A 74 18.74 -60.88 -49.09
C GLU A 74 19.03 -62.38 -49.26
N THR A 75 19.21 -63.12 -48.16
CA THR A 75 19.42 -64.59 -48.22
C THR A 75 18.20 -65.33 -48.75
N LEU A 76 17.00 -64.97 -48.28
CA LEU A 76 15.74 -65.56 -48.75
C LEU A 76 15.48 -65.23 -50.22
N GLN A 77 15.79 -64.01 -50.68
CA GLN A 77 15.69 -63.66 -52.10
C GLN A 77 16.64 -64.48 -52.97
N LYS A 78 17.88 -64.68 -52.51
CA LYS A 78 18.85 -65.53 -53.21
C LYS A 78 18.38 -66.98 -53.26
N GLU A 79 17.88 -67.52 -52.16
CA GLU A 79 17.33 -68.88 -52.12
C GLU A 79 16.10 -69.02 -53.02
N ASN A 80 15.18 -68.04 -53.04
CA ASN A 80 14.03 -68.02 -53.95
C ASN A 80 14.47 -68.02 -55.42
N SER A 81 15.52 -67.29 -55.77
CA SER A 81 16.07 -67.30 -57.14
C SER A 81 16.69 -68.66 -57.50
N ASN A 82 17.37 -69.31 -56.55
CA ASN A 82 17.94 -70.65 -56.75
C ASN A 82 16.85 -71.72 -56.90
N LEU A 83 15.83 -71.69 -56.03
CA LEU A 83 14.68 -72.61 -56.10
C LEU A 83 13.91 -72.42 -57.40
N LYS A 84 13.78 -71.18 -57.89
CA LYS A 84 13.19 -70.91 -59.21
C LYS A 84 14.01 -71.54 -60.33
N ASN A 85 15.33 -71.38 -60.33
CA ASN A 85 16.21 -71.98 -61.32
C ASN A 85 16.17 -73.53 -61.29
N GLU A 86 16.18 -74.14 -60.10
CA GLU A 86 16.06 -75.60 -59.94
C GLU A 86 14.68 -76.11 -60.40
N LYS A 87 13.60 -75.37 -60.08
CA LYS A 87 12.27 -75.66 -60.60
C LYS A 87 12.24 -75.65 -62.12
N ASP A 88 12.80 -74.61 -62.76
CA ASP A 88 12.83 -74.49 -64.21
C ASP A 88 13.65 -75.63 -64.86
N LYS A 89 14.73 -76.06 -64.20
CA LYS A 89 15.61 -77.16 -64.65
C LYS A 89 14.94 -78.54 -64.50
N LEU A 90 14.22 -78.77 -63.40
CA LEU A 90 13.41 -79.97 -63.18
C LEU A 90 12.22 -80.03 -64.14
N GLU A 91 11.56 -78.90 -64.41
CA GLU A 91 10.48 -78.82 -65.39
C GLU A 91 11.00 -79.15 -66.81
N ALA A 92 12.20 -78.67 -67.18
CA ALA A 92 12.86 -79.06 -68.43
C ALA A 92 13.21 -80.56 -68.47
N SER A 93 13.69 -81.12 -67.36
CA SER A 93 14.02 -82.55 -67.24
C SER A 93 12.78 -83.44 -67.32
N LEU A 94 11.65 -83.01 -66.74
CA LEU A 94 10.35 -83.68 -66.86
C LEU A 94 9.82 -83.64 -68.31
N LYS A 95 9.98 -82.51 -69.00
CA LYS A 95 9.65 -82.41 -70.43
C LYS A 95 10.56 -83.30 -71.31
N ALA A 96 11.82 -83.50 -70.93
CA ALA A 96 12.75 -84.40 -71.63
C ALA A 96 12.48 -85.90 -71.36
N ASN A 97 12.13 -86.27 -70.12
CA ASN A 97 11.81 -87.66 -69.75
C ASN A 97 10.42 -88.13 -70.21
N GLY A 98 9.57 -87.23 -70.71
CA GLY A 98 8.32 -87.59 -71.38
C GLY A 98 8.47 -88.30 -72.73
N VAL A 99 9.70 -88.58 -73.21
CA VAL A 99 9.96 -89.07 -74.58
C VAL A 99 10.83 -90.36 -74.63
N SER A 100 11.16 -91.02 -73.53
CA SER A 100 12.03 -92.21 -73.56
C SER A 100 11.62 -93.33 -72.60
N SER A 101 10.81 -94.27 -73.08
CA SER A 101 10.73 -95.62 -72.52
C SER A 101 10.27 -96.62 -73.59
N ALA A 102 11.22 -97.34 -74.18
CA ALA A 102 10.98 -98.57 -74.93
C ALA A 102 12.23 -99.48 -74.91
N ASP A 103 12.04 -100.69 -74.38
CA ASP A 103 12.57 -101.97 -74.87
C ASP A 103 14.02 -102.39 -74.53
N ARG A 104 14.19 -103.42 -73.67
CA ARG A 104 14.42 -104.83 -74.08
C ARG A 104 14.98 -105.74 -72.97
N SER A 105 14.42 -106.94 -72.89
CA SER A 105 14.90 -108.15 -72.22
C SER A 105 15.36 -109.18 -73.26
N ASN A 106 16.30 -110.09 -72.93
CA ASN A 106 16.29 -111.49 -73.44
C ASN A 106 17.29 -112.44 -72.75
N ILE A 107 16.96 -113.74 -72.78
CA ILE A 107 17.33 -114.82 -71.86
C ILE A 107 17.87 -116.08 -72.61
N ASN A 108 18.81 -116.80 -71.99
CA ASN A 108 19.21 -118.25 -72.02
C ASN A 108 19.54 -119.04 -73.31
N SER A 109 20.51 -119.99 -73.22
CA SER A 109 20.29 -121.44 -72.94
C SER A 109 21.27 -122.45 -73.62
N ILE A 110 21.80 -123.42 -72.83
CA ILE A 110 21.96 -124.89 -73.10
C ILE A 110 22.97 -125.35 -74.19
N ASN A 111 23.63 -126.53 -74.17
CA ASN A 111 24.11 -127.55 -73.23
C ASN A 111 24.84 -128.62 -74.09
N GLU A 112 25.93 -129.14 -73.56
CA GLU A 112 26.61 -130.45 -73.70
C GLU A 112 26.16 -131.52 -74.75
N LYS A 113 27.15 -132.13 -75.42
CA LYS A 113 27.06 -133.43 -76.12
C LYS A 113 28.34 -134.25 -75.93
N VAL A 114 28.19 -135.46 -75.39
CA VAL A 114 29.17 -136.54 -75.27
C VAL A 114 28.88 -137.61 -76.34
N HIS A 115 29.92 -138.23 -76.91
CA HIS A 115 29.82 -139.49 -77.64
C HIS A 115 31.18 -140.26 -77.69
N PRO A 116 31.18 -141.58 -77.97
CA PRO A 116 31.93 -142.56 -77.17
C PRO A 116 32.86 -143.52 -77.96
N MET A 117 33.79 -144.15 -77.23
CA MET A 117 34.17 -145.59 -77.22
C MET A 117 34.56 -146.33 -78.53
N GLU A 118 35.82 -146.83 -78.62
CA GLU A 118 36.13 -148.15 -79.23
C GLU A 118 37.55 -148.71 -78.87
N VAL A 119 37.53 -149.83 -78.13
CA VAL A 119 38.36 -151.08 -78.11
C VAL A 119 39.92 -151.10 -78.18
N PHE A 120 40.48 -151.82 -77.18
CA PHE A 120 41.85 -152.19 -76.71
C PHE A 120 42.95 -152.70 -77.69
N PRO A 121 44.25 -152.62 -77.26
CA PRO A 121 45.03 -153.83 -76.95
C PRO A 121 45.46 -153.95 -75.48
N GLU A 122 45.04 -155.08 -74.90
CA GLU A 122 45.29 -155.55 -73.55
C GLU A 122 46.76 -155.60 -73.13
N LYS A 123 46.99 -155.32 -71.84
CA LYS A 123 48.23 -155.46 -71.05
C LYS A 123 49.12 -154.22 -70.97
N GLU A 124 49.46 -153.55 -72.08
CA GLU A 124 50.17 -152.27 -71.98
C GLU A 124 49.20 -151.13 -71.71
N GLU A 125 47.99 -151.16 -72.30
CA GLU A 125 46.90 -150.25 -71.99
C GLU A 125 46.29 -150.50 -70.62
N MET A 126 46.30 -151.75 -70.13
CA MET A 126 45.89 -152.05 -68.75
C MET A 126 46.89 -151.52 -67.73
N LYS A 127 48.19 -151.57 -68.05
CA LYS A 127 49.23 -150.97 -67.22
C LYS A 127 49.19 -149.44 -67.29
N ARG A 128 48.98 -148.87 -68.49
CA ARG A 128 48.73 -147.43 -68.69
C ARG A 128 47.42 -146.98 -68.03
N SER A 129 46.35 -147.78 -68.04
CA SER A 129 45.07 -147.45 -67.41
C SER A 129 45.11 -147.61 -65.89
N LEU A 130 45.82 -148.61 -65.36
CA LEU A 130 46.09 -148.69 -63.92
C LEU A 130 46.99 -147.55 -63.46
N GLN A 131 48.01 -147.18 -64.23
CA GLN A 131 48.86 -146.03 -63.94
C GLN A 131 48.09 -144.71 -64.08
N ASN A 132 47.16 -144.60 -65.04
CA ASN A 132 46.25 -143.47 -65.18
C ASN A 132 45.25 -143.41 -64.03
N LEU A 133 44.63 -144.52 -63.65
CA LEU A 133 43.74 -144.61 -62.47
C LEU A 133 44.50 -144.29 -61.18
N GLU A 134 45.76 -144.71 -61.05
CA GLU A 134 46.61 -144.35 -59.92
C GLU A 134 46.94 -142.85 -59.92
N ASN A 135 47.21 -142.26 -61.10
CA ASN A 135 47.43 -140.83 -61.26
C ASN A 135 46.16 -140.03 -60.97
N GLU A 136 45.00 -140.44 -61.49
CA GLU A 136 43.68 -139.86 -61.23
C GLU A 136 43.32 -139.99 -59.75
N LEU A 137 43.64 -141.10 -59.09
CA LEU A 137 43.41 -141.28 -57.66
C LEU A 137 44.36 -140.42 -56.81
N LYS A 138 45.63 -140.22 -57.24
CA LYS A 138 46.55 -139.25 -56.63
C LYS A 138 46.11 -137.81 -56.88
N GLU A 139 45.54 -137.50 -58.04
CA GLU A 139 45.00 -136.18 -58.38
C GLU A 139 43.71 -135.89 -57.63
N ALA A 140 42.80 -136.86 -57.52
CA ALA A 140 41.60 -136.78 -56.70
C ALA A 140 41.93 -136.63 -55.22
N ARG A 141 42.96 -137.35 -54.72
CA ARG A 141 43.49 -137.12 -53.36
C ARG A 141 44.06 -135.72 -53.21
N ARG A 142 44.91 -135.26 -54.13
CA ARG A 142 45.43 -133.88 -54.12
C ARG A 142 44.32 -132.83 -54.21
N GLY A 143 43.28 -133.07 -55.01
CA GLY A 143 42.12 -132.19 -55.14
C GLY A 143 41.26 -132.17 -53.87
N ARG A 144 41.02 -133.32 -53.26
CA ARG A 144 40.33 -133.44 -51.96
C ARG A 144 41.12 -132.73 -50.86
N ASP A 145 42.44 -132.90 -50.83
CA ASP A 145 43.28 -132.29 -49.80
C ASP A 145 43.35 -130.76 -49.99
N LYS A 146 43.39 -130.26 -51.24
CA LYS A 146 43.21 -128.83 -51.56
C LYS A 146 41.85 -128.31 -51.13
N ALA A 147 40.76 -129.02 -51.44
CA ALA A 147 39.41 -128.65 -51.01
C ALA A 147 39.28 -128.65 -49.47
N GLN A 148 39.95 -129.58 -48.78
CA GLN A 148 40.03 -129.59 -47.32
C GLN A 148 40.84 -128.40 -46.76
N GLN A 149 41.91 -127.99 -47.44
CA GLN A 149 42.67 -126.79 -47.08
C GLN A 149 41.85 -125.51 -47.29
N GLU A 150 41.17 -125.38 -48.44
CA GLU A 150 40.26 -124.25 -48.71
C GLU A 150 39.09 -124.22 -47.72
N LEU A 151 38.51 -125.38 -47.37
CA LEU A 151 37.45 -125.47 -46.36
C LEU A 151 37.96 -125.07 -44.97
N LYS A 152 39.19 -125.43 -44.60
CA LYS A 152 39.82 -124.96 -43.35
C LYS A 152 40.05 -123.46 -43.37
N ARG A 153 40.55 -122.90 -44.48
CA ARG A 153 40.75 -121.46 -44.66
C ARG A 153 39.43 -120.69 -44.57
N LEU A 154 38.38 -121.18 -45.22
CA LEU A 154 37.06 -120.55 -45.18
C LEU A 154 36.46 -120.60 -43.78
N LYS A 155 36.57 -121.73 -43.08
CA LYS A 155 36.13 -121.85 -41.68
C LYS A 155 36.88 -120.88 -40.77
N GLN A 156 38.20 -120.79 -40.93
CA GLN A 156 39.03 -119.86 -40.16
C GLN A 156 38.64 -118.40 -40.43
N HIS A 157 38.47 -118.02 -41.70
CA HIS A 157 38.03 -116.67 -42.07
C HIS A 157 36.61 -116.36 -41.56
N LEU A 158 35.71 -117.35 -41.54
CA LEU A 158 34.36 -117.17 -41.02
C LEU A 158 34.37 -116.98 -39.51
N LEU A 159 35.23 -117.71 -38.78
CA LEU A 159 35.50 -117.51 -37.35
C LEU A 159 36.13 -116.14 -37.08
N GLU A 160 37.13 -115.71 -37.85
CA GLU A 160 37.75 -114.39 -37.74
C GLU A 160 36.72 -113.28 -37.95
N LYS A 161 35.86 -113.42 -38.97
CA LYS A 161 34.78 -112.48 -39.24
C LYS A 161 33.73 -112.46 -38.12
N GLU A 162 33.36 -113.62 -37.57
CA GLU A 162 32.45 -113.71 -36.44
C GLU A 162 33.03 -113.06 -35.17
N MET A 163 34.33 -113.24 -34.92
CA MET A 163 35.03 -112.57 -33.81
C MET A 163 35.10 -111.05 -34.02
N GLU A 164 35.45 -110.57 -35.22
CA GLU A 164 35.51 -109.14 -35.55
C GLU A 164 34.11 -108.50 -35.46
N GLU A 165 33.07 -109.19 -35.93
CA GLU A 165 31.68 -108.73 -35.79
C GLU A 165 31.23 -108.72 -34.34
N SER A 166 31.64 -109.71 -33.52
CA SER A 166 31.39 -109.72 -32.07
C SER A 166 32.08 -108.57 -31.35
N GLU A 167 33.35 -108.30 -31.66
CA GLU A 167 34.11 -107.20 -31.07
C GLU A 167 33.47 -105.85 -31.43
N LYS A 168 33.05 -105.69 -32.70
CA LYS A 168 32.32 -104.49 -33.12
C LYS A 168 30.98 -104.34 -32.40
N MET A 169 30.22 -105.42 -32.18
CA MET A 169 28.97 -105.37 -31.42
C MET A 169 29.21 -104.97 -29.95
N ASP A 170 30.32 -105.40 -29.35
CA ASP A 170 30.71 -105.00 -28.00
C ASP A 170 31.11 -103.51 -27.94
N GLU A 171 31.86 -103.03 -28.94
CA GLU A 171 32.20 -101.61 -29.08
C GLU A 171 30.95 -100.74 -29.29
N ASP A 172 30.05 -101.13 -30.20
CA ASP A 172 28.78 -100.45 -30.45
C ASP A 172 27.92 -100.44 -29.17
N SER A 173 27.88 -101.55 -28.42
CA SER A 173 27.18 -101.64 -27.14
C SER A 173 27.74 -100.69 -26.10
N LYS A 174 29.07 -100.55 -26.04
CA LYS A 174 29.75 -99.59 -25.16
C LYS A 174 29.40 -98.14 -25.54
N ILE A 175 29.42 -97.81 -26.83
CA ILE A 175 29.06 -96.47 -27.32
C ILE A 175 27.60 -96.16 -27.00
N ILE A 176 26.68 -97.11 -27.20
CA ILE A 176 25.26 -96.94 -26.87
C ILE A 176 25.08 -96.66 -25.37
N GLU A 177 25.81 -97.37 -24.51
CA GLU A 177 25.70 -97.17 -23.06
C GLU A 177 26.29 -95.82 -22.63
N GLU A 178 27.43 -95.39 -23.18
CA GLU A 178 27.98 -94.04 -22.95
C GLU A 178 27.00 -92.94 -23.40
N LEU A 179 26.36 -93.11 -24.57
CA LEU A 179 25.34 -92.19 -25.05
C LEU A 179 24.11 -92.15 -24.15
N ARG A 180 23.68 -93.30 -23.60
CA ARG A 180 22.58 -93.37 -22.63
C ARG A 180 22.92 -92.64 -21.34
N GLN A 181 24.10 -92.90 -20.77
CA GLN A 181 24.55 -92.22 -19.56
C GLN A 181 24.66 -90.70 -19.76
N ASN A 182 25.19 -90.27 -20.91
CA ASN A 182 25.24 -88.85 -21.25
C ASN A 182 23.84 -88.24 -21.41
N ASN A 183 22.90 -88.96 -22.04
CA ASN A 183 21.51 -88.50 -22.15
C ASN A 183 20.81 -88.41 -20.78
N GLU A 184 21.02 -89.38 -19.89
CA GLU A 184 20.52 -89.39 -18.52
C GLU A 184 21.07 -88.19 -17.72
N TYR A 185 22.38 -87.94 -17.82
CA TYR A 185 23.04 -86.80 -17.20
C TYR A 185 22.48 -85.47 -17.71
N GLN A 186 22.33 -85.32 -19.03
CA GLN A 186 21.73 -84.13 -19.64
C GLN A 186 20.27 -83.93 -19.17
N ARG A 187 19.47 -85.00 -19.10
CA ARG A 187 18.10 -84.93 -18.56
C ARG A 187 18.08 -84.47 -17.10
N ALA A 188 18.98 -84.99 -16.27
CA ALA A 188 19.09 -84.57 -14.87
C ALA A 188 19.49 -83.10 -14.75
N GLN A 189 20.43 -82.64 -15.59
CA GLN A 189 20.83 -81.22 -15.65
C GLN A 189 19.68 -80.31 -16.09
N ILE A 190 18.95 -80.70 -17.14
CA ILE A 190 17.76 -79.95 -17.60
C ILE A 190 16.73 -79.86 -16.48
N LEU A 191 16.44 -80.96 -15.79
CA LEU A 191 15.50 -80.97 -14.67
C LEU A 191 15.94 -80.05 -13.51
N GLN A 192 17.24 -80.00 -13.20
CA GLN A 192 17.77 -79.08 -12.19
C GLN A 192 17.64 -77.62 -12.62
N LEU A 193 17.97 -77.30 -13.88
CA LEU A 193 17.81 -75.96 -14.44
C LEU A 193 16.35 -75.53 -14.48
N GLU A 194 15.42 -76.43 -14.84
CA GLU A 194 13.99 -76.15 -14.82
C GLU A 194 13.47 -75.87 -13.41
N LYS A 195 13.94 -76.63 -12.40
CA LYS A 195 13.60 -76.37 -10.99
C LYS A 195 14.14 -75.02 -10.52
N ALA A 196 15.40 -74.73 -10.84
CA ALA A 196 16.02 -73.44 -10.51
C ALA A 196 15.29 -72.28 -11.19
N LEU A 197 14.89 -72.43 -12.45
CA LEU A 197 14.12 -71.43 -13.19
C LEU A 197 12.73 -71.21 -12.58
N LYS A 198 12.01 -72.27 -12.21
CA LYS A 198 10.72 -72.16 -11.53
C LYS A 198 10.84 -71.43 -10.19
N GLN A 199 11.88 -71.75 -9.41
CA GLN A 199 12.16 -71.06 -8.15
C GLN A 199 12.54 -69.59 -8.36
N ALA A 200 13.35 -69.28 -9.37
CA ALA A 200 13.70 -67.92 -9.72
C ALA A 200 12.46 -67.09 -10.12
N ILE A 201 11.56 -67.66 -10.93
CA ILE A 201 10.29 -67.02 -11.31
C ILE A 201 9.40 -66.77 -10.08
N ALA A 202 9.26 -67.75 -9.18
CA ALA A 202 8.48 -67.57 -7.95
C ALA A 202 9.07 -66.45 -7.07
N SER A 203 10.39 -66.47 -6.84
CA SER A 203 11.07 -65.44 -6.06
C SER A 203 10.97 -64.05 -6.70
N GLN A 204 10.98 -63.98 -8.03
CA GLN A 204 10.81 -62.73 -8.77
C GLN A 204 9.40 -62.17 -8.59
N GLU A 205 8.37 -63.02 -8.57
CA GLU A 205 6.99 -62.60 -8.32
C GLU A 205 6.79 -62.14 -6.88
N ASP A 206 7.38 -62.83 -5.90
CA ASP A 206 7.39 -62.40 -4.50
C ASP A 206 8.04 -61.01 -4.35
N VAL A 207 9.18 -60.76 -5.01
CA VAL A 207 9.83 -59.44 -5.00
C VAL A 207 8.95 -58.39 -5.67
N LYS A 208 8.29 -58.69 -6.79
CA LYS A 208 7.37 -57.75 -7.46
C LYS A 208 6.19 -57.38 -6.57
N THR A 209 5.58 -58.36 -5.92
CA THR A 209 4.45 -58.11 -5.01
C THR A 209 4.87 -57.31 -3.78
N LEU A 210 6.05 -57.59 -3.20
CA LEU A 210 6.63 -56.80 -2.12
C LEU A 210 6.90 -55.35 -2.54
N ASN A 211 7.56 -55.15 -3.69
CA ASN A 211 7.84 -53.81 -4.22
C ASN A 211 6.54 -53.03 -4.51
N TYR A 212 5.53 -53.67 -5.12
CA TYR A 212 4.22 -53.05 -5.32
C TYR A 212 3.57 -52.62 -4.00
N ASN A 213 3.65 -53.46 -2.96
CA ASN A 213 3.11 -53.13 -1.64
C ASN A 213 3.88 -51.99 -0.96
N GLU A 214 5.20 -51.95 -1.07
CA GLU A 214 6.03 -50.86 -0.56
C GLU A 214 5.77 -49.55 -1.32
N LEU A 215 5.63 -49.62 -2.65
CA LEU A 215 5.26 -48.48 -3.48
C LEU A 215 3.86 -47.95 -3.13
N LYS A 216 2.92 -48.85 -2.84
CA LYS A 216 1.59 -48.46 -2.37
C LYS A 216 1.66 -47.78 -1.00
N LYS A 217 2.39 -48.35 -0.04
CA LYS A 217 2.59 -47.75 1.30
C LYS A 217 3.26 -46.37 1.20
N SER A 218 4.28 -46.23 0.36
CA SER A 218 4.96 -44.94 0.18
C SER A 218 4.06 -43.91 -0.50
N LYS A 219 3.20 -44.34 -1.44
CA LYS A 219 2.17 -43.48 -2.01
C LYS A 219 1.15 -43.02 -0.95
N ASP A 220 0.66 -43.94 -0.13
CA ASP A 220 -0.30 -43.64 0.94
C ASP A 220 0.32 -42.67 1.98
N THR A 221 1.61 -42.81 2.31
CA THR A 221 2.29 -41.86 3.22
C THR A 221 2.50 -40.50 2.58
N ILE A 222 2.82 -40.44 1.28
CA ILE A 222 2.89 -39.17 0.53
C ILE A 222 1.53 -38.47 0.52
N ASP A 223 0.44 -39.20 0.29
CA ASP A 223 -0.91 -38.63 0.26
C ASP A 223 -1.34 -38.10 1.65
N GLU A 224 -1.02 -38.83 2.72
CA GLU A 224 -1.24 -38.36 4.10
C GLU A 224 -0.39 -37.12 4.43
N LEU A 225 0.87 -37.08 4.02
CA LEU A 225 1.74 -35.90 4.20
C LEU A 225 1.22 -34.70 3.41
N ASN A 226 0.78 -34.90 2.18
CA ASN A 226 0.17 -33.84 1.35
C ASN A 226 -1.12 -33.31 2.00
N LYS A 227 -1.95 -34.19 2.56
CA LYS A 227 -3.16 -33.79 3.30
C LYS A 227 -2.81 -32.98 4.55
N ARG A 228 -1.78 -33.37 5.30
CA ARG A 228 -1.28 -32.60 6.44
C ARG A 228 -0.72 -31.25 6.03
N LEU A 229 0.01 -31.19 4.92
CA LEU A 229 0.54 -29.96 4.36
C LEU A 229 -0.59 -29.00 3.96
N ALA A 230 -1.60 -29.51 3.25
CA ALA A 230 -2.78 -28.73 2.87
C ALA A 230 -3.53 -28.18 4.10
N ASN A 231 -3.70 -29.01 5.14
CA ASN A 231 -4.31 -28.56 6.39
C ASN A 231 -3.47 -27.46 7.07
N CYS A 232 -2.15 -27.61 7.12
CA CYS A 232 -1.24 -26.60 7.68
C CYS A 232 -1.33 -25.27 6.90
N LEU A 233 -1.32 -25.33 5.58
CA LEU A 233 -1.49 -24.16 4.72
C LEU A 233 -2.84 -23.47 4.96
N ASN A 234 -3.93 -24.23 5.06
CA ASN A 234 -5.25 -23.67 5.37
C ASN A 234 -5.29 -23.00 6.75
N THR A 235 -4.65 -23.60 7.77
CA THR A 235 -4.57 -22.97 9.10
C THR A 235 -3.73 -21.71 9.09
N MET A 236 -2.64 -21.68 8.31
CA MET A 236 -1.79 -20.50 8.16
C MET A 236 -2.53 -19.38 7.43
N GLU A 237 -3.29 -19.70 6.38
CA GLU A 237 -4.12 -18.72 5.67
C GLU A 237 -5.22 -18.15 6.58
N ALA A 238 -5.87 -18.98 7.39
CA ALA A 238 -6.85 -18.52 8.37
C ALA A 238 -6.23 -17.55 9.39
N GLN A 239 -5.04 -17.87 9.90
CA GLN A 239 -4.30 -16.98 10.80
C GLN A 239 -3.89 -15.67 10.11
N ASN A 240 -3.50 -15.72 8.83
CA ASN A 240 -3.14 -14.53 8.07
C ASN A 240 -4.35 -13.59 7.90
N ILE A 241 -5.54 -14.15 7.64
CA ILE A 241 -6.79 -13.41 7.61
C ILE A 241 -7.11 -12.79 8.98
N GLU A 242 -6.90 -13.54 10.07
CA GLU A 242 -7.09 -13.02 11.44
C GLU A 242 -6.15 -11.84 11.74
N VAL A 243 -4.87 -11.95 11.40
CA VAL A 243 -3.89 -10.86 11.58
C VAL A 243 -4.29 -9.63 10.76
N LEU A 244 -4.74 -9.81 9.52
CA LEU A 244 -5.20 -8.71 8.68
C LEU A 244 -6.45 -8.02 9.28
N ASN A 245 -7.39 -8.82 9.80
CA ASN A 245 -8.57 -8.29 10.47
C ASN A 245 -8.20 -7.51 11.74
N LEU A 246 -7.27 -8.03 12.55
CA LEU A 246 -6.76 -7.36 13.74
C LEU A 246 -6.01 -6.07 13.38
N GLN A 247 -5.19 -6.06 12.33
CA GLN A 247 -4.51 -4.87 11.84
C GLN A 247 -5.52 -3.81 11.38
N THR A 248 -6.59 -4.23 10.69
CA THR A 248 -7.68 -3.35 10.27
C THR A 248 -8.41 -2.76 11.47
N ALA A 249 -8.74 -3.59 12.46
CA ALA A 249 -9.38 -3.15 13.70
C ALA A 249 -8.50 -2.17 14.49
N LEU A 250 -7.19 -2.44 14.60
CA LEU A 250 -6.23 -1.51 15.20
C LEU A 250 -6.16 -0.19 14.45
N GLY A 251 -6.15 -0.22 13.11
CA GLY A 251 -6.23 0.99 12.29
C GLY A 251 -7.49 1.81 12.56
N GLN A 252 -8.64 1.14 12.74
CA GLN A 252 -9.89 1.80 13.13
C GLN A 252 -9.82 2.41 14.53
N TYR A 253 -9.25 1.70 15.51
CA TYR A 253 -9.06 2.24 16.86
C TYR A 253 -8.16 3.46 16.88
N TYR A 254 -7.07 3.49 16.09
CA TYR A 254 -6.23 4.69 15.98
C TYR A 254 -7.00 5.88 15.37
N ALA A 255 -7.79 5.63 14.33
CA ALA A 255 -8.64 6.68 13.74
C ALA A 255 -9.70 7.18 14.74
N GLU A 256 -10.28 6.30 15.55
CA GLU A 256 -11.25 6.66 16.60
C GLU A 256 -10.59 7.46 17.73
N ILE A 257 -9.38 7.08 18.15
CA ILE A 257 -8.61 7.84 19.14
C ILE A 257 -8.32 9.25 18.63
N GLU A 258 -7.87 9.39 17.38
CA GLU A 258 -7.58 10.68 16.76
C GLU A 258 -8.83 11.55 16.61
N ALA A 259 -9.97 10.95 16.25
CA ALA A 259 -11.26 11.65 16.20
C ALA A 259 -11.70 12.11 17.60
N LYS A 260 -11.51 11.28 18.62
CA LYS A 260 -11.82 11.63 20.02
C LYS A 260 -10.92 12.74 20.55
N GLU A 261 -9.65 12.76 20.16
CA GLU A 261 -8.71 13.83 20.53
C GLU A 261 -9.18 15.17 19.94
N ARG A 262 -9.51 15.22 18.64
CA ARG A 262 -10.08 16.42 18.01
C ARG A 262 -11.35 16.91 18.69
N LEU A 263 -12.28 16.01 19.03
CA LEU A 263 -13.49 16.37 19.78
C LEU A 263 -13.16 16.89 21.19
N GLY A 264 -12.11 16.37 21.82
CA GLY A 264 -11.59 16.87 23.09
C GLY A 264 -11.06 18.29 22.99
N GLU A 265 -10.29 18.59 21.94
CA GLU A 265 -9.80 19.94 21.64
C GLU A 265 -10.96 20.92 21.40
N GLU A 266 -11.93 20.54 20.56
CA GLU A 266 -13.14 21.35 20.30
C GLU A 266 -13.92 21.62 21.58
N LEU A 267 -14.04 20.64 22.49
CA LEU A 267 -14.71 20.81 23.78
C LEU A 267 -13.96 21.76 24.71
N VAL A 268 -12.63 21.74 24.71
CA VAL A 268 -11.82 22.71 25.48
C VAL A 268 -12.01 24.11 24.91
N MET A 269 -11.95 24.28 23.59
CA MET A 269 -12.19 25.56 22.93
C MET A 269 -13.59 26.12 23.24
N ALA A 270 -14.63 25.29 23.14
CA ALA A 270 -15.99 25.69 23.49
C ALA A 270 -16.14 26.08 24.97
N LYS A 271 -15.43 25.40 25.87
CA LYS A 271 -15.40 25.77 27.30
C LYS A 271 -14.68 27.10 27.53
N GLU A 272 -13.60 27.39 26.82
CA GLU A 272 -12.91 28.67 26.90
C GLU A 272 -13.78 29.81 26.37
N GLU A 273 -14.48 29.61 25.26
CA GLU A 273 -15.45 30.57 24.73
C GLU A 273 -16.60 30.81 25.71
N LEU A 274 -17.14 29.76 26.30
CA LEU A 274 -18.15 29.88 27.35
C LEU A 274 -17.63 30.67 28.56
N HIS A 275 -16.37 30.44 28.96
CA HIS A 275 -15.76 31.19 30.05
C HIS A 275 -15.57 32.68 29.70
N LYS A 276 -15.13 32.99 28.48
CA LYS A 276 -15.03 34.37 27.96
C LYS A 276 -16.38 35.06 27.95
N LEU A 277 -17.41 34.41 27.41
CA LEU A 277 -18.79 34.93 27.39
C LEU A 277 -19.35 35.12 28.80
N SER A 278 -19.08 34.20 29.72
CA SER A 278 -19.48 34.32 31.13
C SER A 278 -18.78 35.50 31.82
N GLY A 279 -17.49 35.74 31.52
CA GLY A 279 -16.76 36.93 31.97
C GLY A 279 -17.41 38.22 31.47
N LEU A 280 -17.64 38.33 30.16
CA LEU A 280 -18.31 39.49 29.55
C LEU A 280 -19.72 39.72 30.11
N LEU A 281 -20.48 38.65 30.35
CA LEU A 281 -21.81 38.74 30.96
C LEU A 281 -21.73 39.29 32.39
N LYS A 282 -20.74 38.86 33.18
CA LYS A 282 -20.53 39.36 34.54
C LYS A 282 -20.13 40.83 34.55
N ASP A 283 -19.27 41.26 33.63
CA ASP A 283 -18.86 42.66 33.51
C ASP A 283 -20.03 43.55 33.11
N ALA A 284 -20.83 43.14 32.11
CA ALA A 284 -22.04 43.84 31.71
C ALA A 284 -23.08 43.91 32.85
N TYR A 285 -23.20 42.85 33.66
CA TYR A 285 -24.06 42.86 34.84
C TYR A 285 -23.57 43.87 35.89
N ASN A 286 -22.26 43.92 36.15
CA ASN A 286 -21.69 44.89 37.09
C ASN A 286 -21.87 46.33 36.61
N GLU A 287 -21.67 46.59 35.32
CA GLU A 287 -21.90 47.91 34.71
C GLU A 287 -23.39 48.31 34.78
N SER A 288 -24.30 47.38 34.54
CA SER A 288 -25.74 47.65 34.72
C SER A 288 -26.07 47.98 36.17
N GLU A 289 -25.44 47.33 37.15
CA GLU A 289 -25.64 47.64 38.57
C GLU A 289 -25.01 48.98 38.98
N THR A 290 -23.86 49.38 38.41
CA THR A 290 -23.30 50.72 38.64
C THR A 290 -24.18 51.81 38.04
N LEU A 291 -24.63 51.64 36.79
CA LEU A 291 -25.57 52.57 36.16
C LEU A 291 -26.89 52.68 36.93
N LYS A 292 -27.38 51.57 37.49
CA LYS A 292 -28.58 51.57 38.34
C LYS A 292 -28.36 52.34 39.64
N LYS A 293 -27.18 52.21 40.28
CA LYS A 293 -26.83 52.99 41.48
C LYS A 293 -26.69 54.48 41.16
N GLU A 294 -26.04 54.83 40.05
CA GLU A 294 -25.91 56.21 39.58
C GLU A 294 -27.28 56.83 39.26
N LYS A 295 -28.15 56.07 38.58
CA LYS A 295 -29.54 56.48 38.33
C LYS A 295 -30.26 56.78 39.65
N GLU A 296 -30.14 55.91 40.66
CA GLU A 296 -30.76 56.11 41.97
C GLU A 296 -30.20 57.36 42.67
N GLU A 297 -28.88 57.58 42.61
CA GLU A 297 -28.26 58.79 43.16
C GLU A 297 -28.76 60.07 42.46
N VAL A 298 -28.92 60.04 41.14
CA VAL A 298 -29.48 61.16 40.36
C VAL A 298 -30.94 61.39 40.74
N LEU A 299 -31.75 60.34 40.93
CA LEU A 299 -33.13 60.47 41.38
C LEU A 299 -33.21 61.12 42.77
N VAL A 300 -32.35 60.72 43.70
CA VAL A 300 -32.26 61.35 45.03
C VAL A 300 -31.87 62.82 44.92
N LYS A 301 -30.84 63.16 44.12
CA LYS A 301 -30.44 64.56 43.89
C LYS A 301 -31.56 65.37 43.25
N LEU A 302 -32.29 64.80 42.29
CA LEU A 302 -33.44 65.43 41.65
C LEU A 302 -34.55 65.69 42.67
N SER A 303 -34.86 64.73 43.54
CA SER A 303 -35.85 64.91 44.60
C SER A 303 -35.46 65.99 45.61
N ASP A 304 -34.17 66.12 45.96
CA ASP A 304 -33.69 67.19 46.86
C ASP A 304 -33.78 68.57 46.19
N MET A 305 -33.41 68.67 44.91
CA MET A 305 -33.53 69.91 44.14
C MET A 305 -34.98 70.31 43.93
N GLU A 306 -35.88 69.36 43.68
CA GLU A 306 -37.32 69.58 43.59
C GLU A 306 -37.91 70.09 44.92
N ARG A 307 -37.47 69.53 46.05
CA ARG A 307 -37.84 70.03 47.40
C ARG A 307 -37.34 71.46 47.62
N ARG A 308 -36.06 71.75 47.35
CA ARG A 308 -35.49 73.10 47.48
C ARG A 308 -36.19 74.11 46.58
N LEU A 309 -36.54 73.70 45.36
CA LEU A 309 -37.28 74.51 44.41
C LEU A 309 -38.70 74.79 44.90
N SER A 310 -39.38 73.78 45.47
CA SER A 310 -40.71 73.96 46.09
C SER A 310 -40.66 74.90 47.29
N GLU A 311 -39.66 74.77 48.16
CA GLU A 311 -39.40 75.72 49.24
C GLU A 311 -39.09 77.13 48.73
N GLY A 312 -38.26 77.24 47.68
CA GLY A 312 -37.93 78.50 47.01
C GLY A 312 -39.17 79.18 46.45
N LYS A 313 -40.01 78.45 45.72
CA LYS A 313 -41.33 78.92 45.26
C LYS A 313 -42.20 79.40 46.43
N GLY A 314 -42.22 78.66 47.54
CA GLY A 314 -42.92 79.08 48.77
C GLY A 314 -42.38 80.38 49.37
N ARG A 315 -41.06 80.59 49.39
CA ARG A 315 -40.44 81.85 49.84
C ARG A 315 -40.76 83.01 48.90
N ILE A 316 -40.69 82.78 47.59
CA ILE A 316 -41.05 83.79 46.57
C ILE A 316 -42.50 84.21 46.75
N SER A 317 -43.43 83.27 46.86
CA SER A 317 -44.86 83.58 47.08
C SER A 317 -45.11 84.40 48.36
N LYS A 318 -44.37 84.14 49.45
CA LYS A 318 -44.44 84.97 50.67
C LYS A 318 -43.90 86.38 50.42
N LEU A 319 -42.75 86.50 49.76
CA LEU A 319 -42.17 87.79 49.41
C LEU A 319 -43.07 88.58 48.45
N GLU A 320 -43.72 87.92 47.48
CA GLU A 320 -44.73 88.52 46.61
C GLU A 320 -45.91 89.04 47.43
N GLN A 321 -46.43 88.25 48.38
CA GLN A 321 -47.51 88.67 49.27
C GLN A 321 -47.12 89.89 50.13
N ASP A 322 -45.89 89.91 50.67
CA ASP A 322 -45.39 91.01 51.47
C ASP A 322 -45.09 92.25 50.62
N ASN A 323 -44.57 92.08 49.41
CA ASN A 323 -44.40 93.17 48.45
C ASN A 323 -45.75 93.80 48.10
N GLU A 324 -46.78 92.98 47.89
CA GLU A 324 -48.14 93.42 47.66
C GLU A 324 -48.74 94.16 48.87
N LYS A 325 -48.46 93.69 50.10
CA LYS A 325 -48.85 94.42 51.33
C LYS A 325 -48.13 95.78 51.43
N LEU A 326 -46.83 95.81 51.14
CA LEU A 326 -46.04 97.05 51.14
C LEU A 326 -46.52 98.02 50.06
N ARG A 327 -46.82 97.56 48.85
CA ARG A 327 -47.43 98.35 47.78
C ARG A 327 -48.75 98.96 48.24
N ARG A 328 -49.65 98.17 48.82
CA ARG A 328 -50.89 98.67 49.41
C ARG A 328 -50.67 99.69 50.53
N ALA A 329 -49.69 99.49 51.41
CA ALA A 329 -49.36 100.44 52.48
C ALA A 329 -48.80 101.77 51.93
N VAL A 330 -47.97 101.71 50.88
CA VAL A 330 -47.46 102.88 50.16
C VAL A 330 -48.59 103.61 49.45
N GLU A 331 -49.48 102.90 48.76
CA GLU A 331 -50.65 103.53 48.12
C GLU A 331 -51.56 104.21 49.16
N GLN A 332 -51.78 103.59 50.32
CA GLN A 332 -52.54 104.19 51.41
C GLN A 332 -51.85 105.44 51.98
N SER A 333 -50.52 105.42 52.16
CA SER A 333 -49.78 106.58 52.67
C SER A 333 -49.72 107.70 51.64
N MET A 334 -49.54 107.39 50.35
CA MET A 334 -49.62 108.34 49.24
C MET A 334 -51.01 108.97 49.17
N THR A 335 -52.07 108.16 49.34
CA THR A 335 -53.46 108.66 49.38
C THR A 335 -53.68 109.57 50.58
N ARG A 336 -53.13 109.24 51.76
CA ARG A 336 -53.20 110.08 52.97
C ARG A 336 -52.42 111.39 52.78
N LEU A 337 -51.22 111.33 52.21
CA LEU A 337 -50.40 112.51 51.90
C LEU A 337 -51.12 113.42 50.90
N ASN A 338 -51.62 112.86 49.80
CA ASN A 338 -52.37 113.62 48.80
C ASN A 338 -53.64 114.26 49.38
N ARG A 339 -54.34 113.56 50.30
CA ARG A 339 -55.47 114.16 51.05
C ARG A 339 -55.04 115.30 51.97
N MET A 340 -53.89 115.18 52.63
CA MET A 340 -53.37 116.23 53.51
C MET A 340 -52.75 117.40 52.74
N SER A 341 -52.32 117.19 51.48
CA SER A 341 -51.70 118.21 50.63
C SER A 341 -52.69 119.04 49.79
N LEU A 342 -53.95 118.59 49.66
CA LEU A 342 -54.99 119.30 48.88
C LEU A 342 -55.70 120.42 49.65
N ASP A 343 -55.59 120.46 50.98
CA ASP A 343 -56.34 121.39 51.84
C ASP A 343 -55.57 122.65 52.28
N SER A 344 -54.29 122.83 51.92
CA SER A 344 -53.48 123.94 52.43
C SER A 344 -52.79 124.85 51.41
N ASP A 345 -52.95 124.65 50.10
CA ASP A 345 -52.26 125.47 49.09
C ASP A 345 -53.24 126.19 48.15
N ASN A 346 -53.06 127.53 48.08
CA ASN A 346 -53.58 128.47 47.07
C ASN A 346 -54.92 129.21 47.26
N TYR A 347 -55.33 129.55 48.50
CA TYR A 347 -56.33 130.61 48.68
C TYR A 347 -55.90 131.63 49.74
N VAL A 348 -55.33 132.76 49.28
CA VAL A 348 -55.23 133.96 50.12
C VAL A 348 -56.63 134.55 50.23
N ASP A 349 -57.17 134.62 51.45
CA ASP A 349 -58.54 135.09 51.71
C ASP A 349 -58.81 136.42 50.96
N ARG A 350 -59.83 136.41 50.11
CA ARG A 350 -60.26 137.55 49.30
C ARG A 350 -60.41 138.82 50.15
N ARG A 351 -60.81 138.69 51.41
CA ARG A 351 -60.91 139.83 52.35
C ARG A 351 -59.55 140.48 52.65
N ILE A 352 -58.49 139.69 52.78
CA ILE A 352 -57.13 140.17 53.05
C ILE A 352 -56.61 140.91 51.81
N VAL A 353 -56.83 140.38 50.62
CA VAL A 353 -56.45 141.03 49.35
C VAL A 353 -57.18 142.36 49.15
N ILE A 354 -58.49 142.39 49.37
CA ILE A 354 -59.29 143.63 49.30
C ILE A 354 -58.78 144.65 50.32
N LYS A 355 -58.52 144.22 51.56
CA LYS A 355 -58.07 145.14 52.61
C LYS A 355 -56.71 145.73 52.27
N LEU A 356 -55.77 144.93 51.78
CA LEU A 356 -54.48 145.40 51.29
C LEU A 356 -54.67 146.48 50.20
N LEU A 357 -55.52 146.23 49.19
CA LEU A 357 -55.79 147.17 48.08
C LEU A 357 -56.41 148.48 48.59
N VAL A 358 -57.37 148.39 49.50
CA VAL A 358 -58.00 149.55 50.13
C VAL A 358 -56.97 150.35 50.94
N THR A 359 -56.11 149.70 51.74
CA THR A 359 -55.05 150.41 52.48
C THR A 359 -54.02 151.06 51.56
N TYR A 360 -53.74 150.47 50.40
CA TYR A 360 -52.82 151.03 49.43
C TYR A 360 -53.34 152.36 48.86
N PHE A 361 -54.62 152.42 48.48
CA PHE A 361 -55.24 153.66 47.99
C PHE A 361 -55.49 154.69 49.11
N GLN A 362 -55.89 154.26 50.31
CA GLN A 362 -56.16 155.18 51.42
C GLN A 362 -54.89 155.86 51.95
N ARG A 363 -53.74 155.17 51.97
CA ARG A 363 -52.47 155.72 52.47
C ARG A 363 -51.59 156.27 51.36
N ASN A 364 -52.19 156.95 50.39
CA ASN A 364 -51.52 157.72 49.35
C ASN A 364 -50.40 156.91 48.63
N HIS A 365 -50.70 155.67 48.21
CA HIS A 365 -49.78 154.76 47.52
C HIS A 365 -48.51 154.38 48.31
N SER A 366 -48.66 154.01 49.58
CA SER A 366 -47.54 153.56 50.42
C SER A 366 -46.83 152.32 49.84
N LYS A 367 -45.50 152.43 49.67
CA LYS A 367 -44.62 151.37 49.14
C LYS A 367 -44.55 150.13 50.03
N GLU A 368 -44.73 150.27 51.34
CA GLU A 368 -44.68 149.15 52.30
C GLU A 368 -45.88 148.20 52.12
N VAL A 369 -47.06 148.75 51.81
CA VAL A 369 -48.27 147.95 51.58
C VAL A 369 -48.16 147.20 50.24
N LEU A 370 -47.53 147.81 49.24
CA LEU A 370 -47.26 147.16 47.96
C LEU A 370 -46.25 146.00 48.11
N ASP A 371 -45.18 146.19 48.89
CA ASP A 371 -44.21 145.12 49.21
C ASP A 371 -44.87 143.94 49.94
N LEU A 372 -45.79 144.22 50.86
CA LEU A 372 -46.54 143.17 51.56
C LEU A 372 -47.49 142.40 50.62
N MET A 373 -48.17 143.08 49.70
CA MET A 373 -49.00 142.41 48.68
C MET A 373 -48.17 141.49 47.81
N VAL A 374 -47.02 141.95 47.32
CA VAL A 374 -46.11 141.16 46.48
C VAL A 374 -45.72 139.85 47.17
N ARG A 375 -45.42 139.91 48.47
CA ARG A 375 -45.02 138.75 49.27
C ARG A 375 -46.19 137.82 49.58
N MET A 376 -47.37 138.35 49.91
CA MET A 376 -48.56 137.53 50.23
C MET A 376 -49.25 136.93 49.02
N LEU A 377 -49.31 137.65 47.89
CA LEU A 377 -49.95 137.16 46.66
C LEU A 377 -48.98 136.38 45.75
N GLY A 378 -47.70 136.27 46.13
CA GLY A 378 -46.72 135.49 45.36
C GLY A 378 -46.48 136.03 43.95
N PHE A 379 -46.34 137.36 43.80
CA PHE A 379 -46.10 137.98 42.50
C PHE A 379 -44.79 137.44 41.87
N SER A 380 -44.84 137.13 40.58
CA SER A 380 -43.64 136.82 39.76
C SER A 380 -42.68 138.01 39.78
N ASP A 381 -41.37 137.75 39.64
CA ASP A 381 -40.36 138.80 39.50
C ASP A 381 -40.66 139.72 38.30
N GLU A 382 -41.37 139.24 37.28
CA GLU A 382 -41.85 140.04 36.15
C GLU A 382 -42.97 141.01 36.53
N ASP A 383 -43.88 140.61 37.42
CA ASP A 383 -44.96 141.46 37.92
C ASP A 383 -44.44 142.51 38.91
N LYS A 384 -43.44 142.15 39.73
CA LYS A 384 -42.70 143.09 40.60
C LYS A 384 -42.03 144.21 39.80
N GLN A 385 -41.59 143.91 38.58
CA GLN A 385 -40.97 144.87 37.69
C GLN A 385 -41.98 145.84 37.05
N ARG A 386 -43.21 145.39 36.78
CA ARG A 386 -44.30 146.25 36.24
C ARG A 386 -44.90 147.21 37.26
N ILE A 387 -44.83 146.89 38.56
CA ILE A 387 -45.33 147.73 39.66
C ILE A 387 -44.26 148.63 40.31
N GLY A 388 -43.07 148.73 39.69
CA GLY A 388 -42.04 149.73 40.04
C GLY A 388 -41.14 149.39 41.23
N MET A 389 -41.00 148.10 41.61
CA MET A 389 -40.25 147.68 42.80
C MET A 389 -38.84 147.10 42.54
N ALA A 390 -38.41 146.89 41.29
CA ALA A 390 -37.17 146.17 40.99
C ALA A 390 -35.97 147.09 40.72
N GLN A 391 -35.18 147.42 41.76
CA GLN A 391 -33.81 147.94 41.59
C GLN A 391 -32.92 147.75 42.85
N GLN A 392 -32.33 146.56 43.07
CA GLN A 392 -31.01 146.37 43.74
C GLN A 392 -30.60 144.87 43.89
N GLY A 393 -29.48 144.47 43.25
CA GLY A 393 -28.40 143.68 43.90
C GLY A 393 -28.28 142.15 43.69
N SER A 394 -27.33 141.74 42.82
CA SER A 394 -26.35 140.59 42.81
C SER A 394 -26.52 139.38 43.77
N GLY A 395 -26.15 138.11 43.49
CA GLY A 395 -25.33 137.43 42.48
C GLY A 395 -24.59 136.19 43.09
N LYS A 396 -24.28 135.15 42.28
CA LYS A 396 -23.12 134.19 42.32
C LYS A 396 -22.84 133.19 43.50
N GLY A 397 -22.44 131.95 43.14
CA GLY A 397 -21.59 130.97 43.92
C GLY A 397 -22.33 129.70 44.42
N VAL A 398 -21.99 128.42 44.16
CA VAL A 398 -20.78 127.53 44.09
C VAL A 398 -20.32 126.92 45.44
N VAL A 399 -20.17 125.57 45.40
CA VAL A 399 -19.38 124.56 46.17
C VAL A 399 -19.74 124.02 47.59
N ARG A 400 -19.42 122.70 47.70
CA ARG A 400 -18.76 121.96 48.82
C ARG A 400 -19.69 121.38 49.91
N GLY A 401 -19.67 120.12 50.33
CA GLY A 401 -18.75 118.99 50.15
C GLY A 401 -17.81 118.79 51.36
N VAL A 402 -18.11 117.86 52.28
CA VAL A 402 -17.20 117.22 53.28
C VAL A 402 -17.85 115.87 53.72
N PHE A 403 -17.40 114.67 53.35
CA PHE A 403 -16.23 113.83 53.73
C PHE A 403 -16.20 113.26 55.17
N GLY A 404 -16.12 111.92 55.26
CA GLY A 404 -15.73 111.15 56.45
C GLY A 404 -15.45 109.66 56.08
N LEU A 405 -14.16 109.32 55.94
CA LEU A 405 -13.48 108.08 55.49
C LEU A 405 -13.39 106.97 56.59
N PRO A 406 -12.56 105.89 56.50
CA PRO A 406 -12.39 104.79 55.52
C PRO A 406 -12.20 103.38 56.18
N GLY A 407 -12.22 102.27 55.43
CA GLY A 407 -11.70 100.97 55.91
C GLY A 407 -12.03 99.76 55.05
N ARG A 408 -11.03 98.93 54.69
CA ARG A 408 -10.97 98.02 53.54
C ARG A 408 -10.64 96.58 53.98
N LEU A 409 -11.29 95.57 53.41
CA LEU A 409 -10.82 94.17 53.17
C LEU A 409 -11.63 93.66 51.96
N VAL A 410 -11.16 93.72 50.70
CA VAL A 410 -10.25 92.79 49.99
C VAL A 410 -10.48 91.32 50.32
N GLY A 411 -11.08 90.60 49.35
CA GLY A 411 -11.30 89.16 49.32
C GLY A 411 -11.70 88.72 47.90
N GLY A 412 -10.85 89.03 46.92
CA GLY A 412 -10.95 88.55 45.54
C GLY A 412 -9.54 88.32 45.01
N ILE A 413 -9.20 87.06 44.74
CA ILE A 413 -7.92 86.66 44.16
C ILE A 413 -8.21 85.97 42.83
N LEU A 414 -7.95 86.69 41.75
CA LEU A 414 -7.37 86.16 40.51
C LEU A 414 -6.00 86.83 40.42
N GLY A 415 -4.93 86.06 40.56
CA GLY A 415 -3.55 86.50 40.41
C GLY A 415 -2.89 85.69 39.31
N GLY A 416 -2.45 86.37 38.25
CA GLY A 416 -1.55 85.84 37.23
C GLY A 416 -0.22 86.61 37.24
N SER A 417 0.81 86.01 36.65
CA SER A 417 1.97 86.76 36.14
C SER A 417 2.51 86.10 34.87
N SER A 418 3.03 86.94 33.98
CA SER A 418 3.61 86.68 32.66
C SER A 418 5.01 87.30 32.62
N VAL A 419 6.04 86.69 31.99
CA VAL A 419 6.68 87.01 30.68
C VAL A 419 7.82 85.95 30.40
N PRO A 420 8.61 85.92 29.29
CA PRO A 420 8.51 84.91 28.22
C PRO A 420 9.82 84.11 27.91
N SER A 421 9.72 82.94 27.25
CA SER A 421 10.64 82.48 26.17
C SER A 421 10.40 81.02 25.75
N THR A 422 9.96 80.87 24.49
CA THR A 422 10.32 79.82 23.50
C THR A 422 10.24 78.33 23.88
N THR A 423 9.18 77.64 23.46
CA THR A 423 9.12 76.79 22.25
C THR A 423 7.74 76.08 22.18
N ALA A 424 7.14 76.09 20.97
CA ALA A 424 6.07 75.27 20.40
C ALA A 424 5.24 74.34 21.33
N SER A 425 3.91 74.25 21.26
CA SER A 425 2.94 74.56 20.20
C SER A 425 1.54 74.45 20.80
N ASP A 426 0.73 75.51 20.71
CA ASP A 426 -0.73 75.42 20.84
C ASP A 426 -1.27 74.69 19.62
N GLN A 427 -1.53 73.39 19.74
CA GLN A 427 -2.32 72.66 18.75
C GLN A 427 -3.79 72.77 19.14
N SER A 428 -4.53 73.56 18.37
CA SER A 428 -5.97 73.73 18.50
C SER A 428 -6.66 72.38 18.27
N PHE A 429 -7.85 72.16 18.85
CA PHE A 429 -8.65 70.95 18.62
C PHE A 429 -8.86 70.67 17.12
N ALA A 430 -8.89 71.70 16.29
CA ALA A 430 -8.90 71.59 14.84
C ALA A 430 -7.58 71.02 14.27
N ASP A 431 -6.43 71.38 14.84
CA ASP A 431 -5.13 70.81 14.47
C ASP A 431 -5.02 69.35 14.91
N LEU A 432 -5.54 68.96 16.09
CA LEU A 432 -5.61 67.56 16.52
C LEU A 432 -6.58 66.73 15.66
N TRP A 433 -7.66 67.34 15.17
CA TRP A 433 -8.59 66.69 14.23
C TRP A 433 -7.97 66.56 12.83
N VAL A 434 -7.20 67.56 12.39
CA VAL A 434 -6.42 67.49 11.15
C VAL A 434 -5.28 66.48 11.26
N ASP A 435 -4.60 66.40 12.41
CA ASP A 435 -3.54 65.42 12.68
C ASP A 435 -4.13 64.00 12.79
N PHE A 436 -5.34 63.85 13.33
CA PHE A 436 -6.08 62.60 13.31
C PHE A 436 -6.49 62.19 11.88
N LEU A 437 -7.01 63.11 11.06
CA LEU A 437 -7.37 62.84 9.67
C LEU A 437 -6.15 62.56 8.78
N LEU A 438 -5.03 63.27 8.99
CA LEU A 438 -3.76 63.00 8.31
C LEU A 438 -3.18 61.66 8.75
N LYS A 439 -3.24 61.34 10.05
CA LYS A 439 -2.76 60.07 10.60
C LYS A 439 -3.63 58.88 10.21
N GLU A 440 -4.93 59.07 10.05
CA GLU A 440 -5.84 58.02 9.56
C GLU A 440 -5.66 57.80 8.05
N ASN A 441 -5.43 58.87 7.28
CA ASN A 441 -5.10 58.76 5.85
C ASN A 441 -3.68 58.20 5.61
N GLU A 442 -2.71 58.49 6.49
CA GLU A 442 -1.38 57.85 6.43
C GLU A 442 -1.39 56.39 6.89
N ARG A 443 -2.31 55.98 7.78
CA ARG A 443 -2.46 54.57 8.17
C ARG A 443 -3.14 53.75 7.08
N GLU A 444 -4.14 54.31 6.40
CA GLU A 444 -4.80 53.69 5.25
C GLU A 444 -3.86 53.61 4.03
N LYS A 445 -2.95 54.59 3.86
CA LYS A 445 -1.94 54.59 2.79
C LYS A 445 -0.68 53.77 3.11
N SER A 446 -0.42 53.47 4.39
CA SER A 446 0.65 52.56 4.83
C SER A 446 0.23 51.09 4.84
N GLU A 447 -1.07 50.79 5.02
CA GLU A 447 -1.59 49.42 4.89
C GLU A 447 -1.81 48.98 3.42
N ALA A 448 -1.81 49.91 2.46
CA ALA A 448 -1.81 49.62 1.02
C ALA A 448 -0.40 49.45 0.40
N ALA A 449 0.68 49.72 1.14
CA ALA A 449 2.06 49.68 0.66
C ALA A 449 2.92 48.53 1.24
N GLU A 450 2.40 47.70 2.15
CA GLU A 450 3.17 46.62 2.80
C GLU A 450 2.70 45.19 2.48
N VAL A 451 1.78 45.01 1.51
CA VAL A 451 1.44 43.70 0.92
C VAL A 451 1.28 43.82 -0.60
N GLY A 452 2.39 43.97 -1.34
CA GLY A 452 2.30 44.04 -2.80
C GLY A 452 3.60 44.32 -3.56
N ASN A 453 4.57 43.39 -3.50
CA ASN A 453 5.64 43.08 -4.48
C ASN A 453 6.87 42.60 -3.68
N GLY A 454 7.39 41.38 -3.87
CA GLY A 454 7.72 40.76 -5.15
C GLY A 454 9.17 41.07 -5.46
N ASN A 455 10.06 40.08 -5.38
CA ASN A 455 11.34 40.18 -6.10
C ASN A 455 11.89 38.81 -6.51
N THR A 456 11.73 38.53 -7.80
CA THR A 456 12.47 37.57 -8.61
C THR A 456 13.83 38.14 -9.03
N GLY A 457 14.89 37.34 -8.91
CA GLY A 457 16.15 37.38 -9.70
C GLY A 457 17.02 38.63 -9.56
N ASP A 458 18.32 38.65 -9.83
CA ASP A 458 19.34 37.66 -10.18
C ASP A 458 20.68 38.44 -10.13
N GLN A 459 21.79 37.71 -10.07
CA GLN A 459 23.16 38.05 -10.50
C GLN A 459 24.33 38.07 -9.48
N ILE A 460 25.08 36.95 -9.55
CA ILE A 460 26.48 36.83 -10.03
C ILE A 460 27.67 36.86 -9.02
N LYS A 461 28.47 35.78 -9.20
CA LYS A 461 29.94 35.57 -9.04
C LYS A 461 30.50 34.99 -7.72
N GLY A 462 31.20 33.86 -7.88
CA GLY A 462 32.34 33.48 -7.04
C GLY A 462 32.59 31.98 -6.98
N ALA A 463 33.44 31.46 -7.87
CA ALA A 463 33.96 30.10 -7.85
C ALA A 463 34.94 29.88 -6.68
N ASP A 464 35.04 28.65 -6.17
CA ASP A 464 36.19 27.74 -6.40
C ASP A 464 36.53 26.83 -5.20
N ALA A 465 36.97 25.62 -5.56
CA ALA A 465 37.90 24.70 -4.89
C ALA A 465 37.69 24.19 -3.43
N THR A 466 37.52 22.86 -3.35
CA THR A 466 38.03 21.97 -2.29
C THR A 466 39.56 22.04 -2.17
N PRO A 467 40.20 21.75 -1.00
CA PRO A 467 40.67 20.36 -0.77
C PRO A 467 40.80 19.88 0.71
N ALA A 468 40.69 18.55 0.85
CA ALA A 468 41.49 17.59 1.64
C ALA A 468 41.70 17.69 3.18
N GLU A 469 41.33 16.57 3.84
CA GLU A 469 42.04 15.74 4.85
C GLU A 469 42.76 16.36 6.08
N HIS A 470 42.35 15.94 7.29
CA HIS A 470 43.22 15.20 8.24
C HIS A 470 42.48 14.67 9.51
N ARG A 471 42.65 13.35 9.75
CA ARG A 471 42.78 12.55 10.99
C ARG A 471 42.19 12.98 12.37
N SER A 472 41.47 12.02 12.98
CA SER A 472 41.53 11.50 14.39
C SER A 472 41.57 12.52 15.55
N ASN A 473 40.73 12.51 16.59
CA ASN A 473 40.34 11.41 17.49
C ASN A 473 39.30 11.88 18.53
N ASN A 474 38.55 10.91 19.05
CA ASN A 474 37.92 10.80 20.37
C ASN A 474 36.66 11.59 20.80
N ALA A 475 35.66 10.75 21.09
CA ALA A 475 34.85 10.68 22.30
C ALA A 475 33.53 11.48 22.36
N GLY A 476 32.44 10.71 22.39
CA GLY A 476 31.33 10.94 23.32
C GLY A 476 30.01 11.35 22.70
N GLY A 477 29.06 10.41 22.68
CA GLY A 477 27.67 10.71 23.03
C GLY A 477 26.68 10.98 21.90
N SER A 478 25.75 10.02 21.78
CA SER A 478 24.30 10.27 21.70
C SER A 478 23.63 10.61 20.36
N PHE A 479 22.77 9.66 19.98
CA PHE A 479 21.38 9.82 19.52
C PHE A 479 21.01 10.75 18.34
N VAL A 480 20.57 10.09 17.27
CA VAL A 480 19.29 10.24 16.53
C VAL A 480 18.93 11.61 15.91
N SER A 481 18.97 11.59 14.57
CA SER A 481 18.11 12.23 13.54
C SER A 481 17.59 13.67 13.71
N PRO A 482 17.63 14.41 12.57
CA PRO A 482 16.40 14.90 11.98
C PRO A 482 16.21 14.50 10.50
N ARG A 483 14.93 14.26 10.21
CA ARG A 483 14.17 14.08 8.96
C ARG A 483 14.68 14.87 7.73
N PRO A 484 14.34 14.39 6.51
CA PRO A 484 13.63 15.28 5.59
C PRO A 484 12.35 14.69 4.98
N GLN A 485 11.47 15.63 4.65
CA GLN A 485 10.13 15.52 4.11
C GLN A 485 10.12 14.97 2.69
N TYR A 486 9.06 14.24 2.29
CA TYR A 486 8.40 14.40 1.00
C TYR A 486 6.93 13.96 1.10
N SER A 487 6.03 14.87 0.71
CA SER A 487 4.62 14.60 0.43
C SER A 487 4.45 14.28 -1.06
N PRO A 488 3.59 13.32 -1.45
CA PRO A 488 3.07 13.25 -2.82
C PRO A 488 1.60 13.71 -2.89
N LYS A 489 1.32 14.50 -3.92
CA LYS A 489 -0.01 14.95 -4.35
C LYS A 489 -0.79 13.78 -4.96
N HIS A 490 -2.06 13.68 -4.60
CA HIS A 490 -3.05 12.79 -5.22
C HIS A 490 -3.53 13.33 -6.57
N ASN A 491 -3.60 12.46 -7.58
CA ASN A 491 -4.55 12.55 -8.69
C ASN A 491 -5.42 11.28 -8.65
N LEU A 492 -6.73 11.48 -8.52
CA LEU A 492 -7.77 10.46 -8.63
C LEU A 492 -8.07 10.15 -10.11
N PRO A 493 -8.69 8.99 -10.38
CA PRO A 493 -10.00 9.04 -11.02
C PRO A 493 -11.07 8.19 -10.28
N PRO A 494 -12.37 8.41 -10.54
CA PRO A 494 -13.43 8.17 -9.58
C PRO A 494 -14.12 6.81 -9.72
N LEU A 495 -14.63 6.30 -8.58
CA LEU A 495 -15.68 5.29 -8.53
C LEU A 495 -17.05 5.92 -8.80
N ALA A 496 -17.95 5.15 -9.43
CA ALA A 496 -19.38 5.17 -9.16
C ALA A 496 -20.07 3.91 -9.73
N PRO A 497 -21.28 3.55 -9.25
CA PRO A 497 -21.61 2.20 -8.82
C PRO A 497 -22.82 1.58 -9.55
N ASN A 498 -23.24 0.40 -9.07
CA ASN A 498 -24.60 -0.13 -8.94
C ASN A 498 -24.97 -1.46 -9.63
N SER A 499 -25.60 -2.28 -8.77
CA SER A 499 -26.81 -3.08 -9.01
C SER A 499 -26.67 -4.53 -9.49
N ARG A 500 -27.03 -5.40 -8.54
CA ARG A 500 -27.69 -6.70 -8.71
C ARG A 500 -28.65 -6.72 -9.90
N GLN A 501 -28.55 -7.74 -10.75
CA GLN A 501 -29.72 -8.42 -11.29
C GLN A 501 -29.39 -9.86 -11.70
N VAL A 502 -30.29 -10.74 -11.30
CA VAL A 502 -30.40 -12.16 -11.62
C VAL A 502 -31.13 -12.30 -12.96
N VAL A 503 -30.56 -12.98 -13.95
CA VAL A 503 -31.31 -13.63 -15.06
C VAL A 503 -30.54 -14.86 -15.56
N LEU A 504 -31.28 -15.96 -15.76
CA LEU A 504 -30.90 -17.29 -16.26
C LEU A 504 -30.55 -17.31 -17.78
N PRO A 505 -29.98 -18.42 -18.31
CA PRO A 505 -29.39 -18.49 -19.65
C PRO A 505 -30.39 -19.00 -20.72
N PRO A 506 -30.04 -18.92 -22.02
CA PRO A 506 -30.63 -19.78 -23.02
C PRO A 506 -29.63 -20.79 -23.62
N GLU A 507 -30.15 -22.01 -23.74
CA GLU A 507 -29.65 -23.13 -24.52
C GLU A 507 -29.81 -22.93 -26.04
N GLN A 508 -28.95 -23.65 -26.76
CA GLN A 508 -29.16 -24.35 -28.05
C GLN A 508 -29.51 -23.52 -29.30
N SER A 509 -28.67 -23.61 -30.34
CA SER A 509 -28.95 -24.47 -31.49
C SER A 509 -27.93 -24.33 -32.64
N ASP A 510 -27.38 -25.48 -33.01
CA ASP A 510 -27.25 -26.00 -34.38
C ASP A 510 -26.32 -25.30 -35.39
N THR A 511 -25.16 -25.91 -35.60
CA THR A 511 -24.62 -26.10 -36.96
C THR A 511 -23.92 -27.44 -37.04
N GLU A 512 -24.68 -28.45 -37.49
CA GLU A 512 -24.17 -29.69 -38.04
C GLU A 512 -23.43 -29.39 -39.36
N PHE A 513 -22.22 -29.92 -39.53
CA PHE A 513 -21.79 -30.71 -40.70
C PHE A 513 -20.31 -31.10 -40.56
N SER A 514 -20.08 -32.42 -40.44
CA SER A 514 -19.14 -33.23 -41.25
C SER A 514 -17.74 -32.62 -41.53
N THR A 515 -16.59 -33.21 -41.19
CA THR A 515 -16.19 -34.63 -41.27
C THR A 515 -14.76 -34.70 -40.70
N VAL A 516 -14.45 -35.72 -39.91
CA VAL A 516 -13.06 -36.12 -39.61
C VAL A 516 -12.57 -37.03 -40.74
N PRO A 517 -11.37 -36.82 -41.28
CA PRO A 517 -10.39 -37.92 -41.19
C PRO A 517 -8.95 -37.45 -40.94
N LEU A 518 -8.31 -38.16 -40.00
CA LEU A 518 -6.96 -38.73 -40.01
C LEU A 518 -5.77 -37.83 -40.44
N THR A 519 -4.82 -37.69 -39.50
CA THR A 519 -3.40 -37.41 -39.74
C THR A 519 -2.81 -38.34 -40.81
N PRO A 520 -1.80 -37.89 -41.59
CA PRO A 520 -0.43 -38.16 -41.17
C PRO A 520 0.67 -37.16 -41.62
N LEU A 521 1.78 -37.27 -40.89
CA LEU A 521 3.19 -37.14 -41.32
C LEU A 521 3.89 -35.78 -41.23
N GLU A 522 4.83 -35.78 -40.28
CA GLU A 522 6.19 -35.23 -40.29
C GLU A 522 6.59 -34.35 -41.48
N THR A 523 7.02 -33.13 -41.18
CA THR A 523 8.19 -32.53 -41.82
C THR A 523 8.99 -31.76 -40.76
N ASN A 524 10.20 -32.26 -40.53
CA ASN A 524 11.29 -31.60 -39.81
C ASN A 524 11.97 -30.54 -40.71
N TYR A 525 12.83 -29.73 -40.07
CA TYR A 525 13.68 -28.61 -40.56
C TYR A 525 12.99 -27.23 -40.54
N ASP A 526 13.52 -26.16 -39.95
CA ASP A 526 14.75 -25.94 -39.18
C ASP A 526 14.65 -24.57 -38.45
N ILE A 527 15.18 -24.52 -37.22
CA ILE A 527 16.04 -23.46 -36.65
C ILE A 527 15.66 -21.98 -36.92
N SER A 528 15.23 -21.23 -35.90
CA SER A 528 16.05 -20.18 -35.24
C SER A 528 15.30 -19.24 -34.26
N ARG A 529 16.01 -18.95 -33.16
CA ARG A 529 15.94 -17.77 -32.25
C ARG A 529 14.89 -17.67 -31.13
N LEU A 530 15.37 -17.97 -29.93
CA LEU A 530 15.00 -17.34 -28.65
C LEU A 530 15.42 -15.86 -28.59
N PRO A 531 14.74 -15.05 -27.75
CA PRO A 531 15.38 -14.00 -26.96
C PRO A 531 15.40 -14.37 -25.47
N ARG A 532 16.56 -14.13 -24.85
CA ARG A 532 16.74 -14.07 -23.40
C ARG A 532 15.90 -12.95 -22.81
N TYR A 533 15.22 -13.22 -21.69
CA TYR A 533 15.31 -12.47 -20.43
C TYR A 533 15.03 -13.42 -19.27
#